data_AF-A0A223LNC4-F1
#
_entry.id   AF-A0A223LNC4-F1
#
_cell.length_a   1.000
_cell.length_b   1.000
_cell.length_c   1.000
_cell.angle_alpha   90.00
_cell.angle_beta   90.00
_cell.angle_gamma   90.00
#
_symmetry.space_group_name_H-M   'P 1'
#
loop_
_entity.id
_entity.type
_entity.pdbx_description
1 polymer ?
#
loop_
_entity_poly.entity_id
_entity_poly.type
_entity_poly.pdbx_seq_one_letter_code
_entity_poly.pdbx_strand_id
1 'polypeptide(L)'
;HEVLMSLILGLLRSWNDPLYHLVTEVRGMKGAPDAILSRAIEIEEENKRLLEGMEMIFGQVIPGAKETEPYPVWSGLPSLQTKDEEARYSAFYNLLHCLRRDSSKIDTYLKLLNCRIIYNNNC
;
A
#
# COMPACT_ATOMS: atom_id res chain seq x y z
N HIS A 1 8.13 -11.84 -15.09
CA HIS A 1 8.22 -11.56 -13.64
C HIS A 1 8.50 -10.08 -13.40
N GLU A 2 9.34 -9.42 -14.23
CA GLU A 2 9.63 -7.98 -14.18
C GLU A 2 8.38 -7.08 -14.05
N VAL A 3 7.45 -7.11 -15.02
CA VAL A 3 6.23 -6.29 -14.99
C VAL A 3 5.43 -6.46 -13.68
N LEU A 4 5.34 -7.70 -13.18
CA LEU A 4 4.58 -8.00 -11.96
C LEU A 4 5.30 -7.47 -10.71
N MET A 5 6.63 -7.52 -10.69
CA MET A 5 7.43 -6.94 -9.62
C MET A 5 7.33 -5.42 -9.61
N SER A 6 7.47 -4.77 -10.78
CA SER A 6 7.29 -3.32 -10.92
C SER A 6 5.90 -2.87 -10.49
N LEU A 7 4.86 -3.67 -10.78
CA LEU A 7 3.49 -3.40 -10.33
C LEU A 7 3.35 -3.46 -8.81
N ILE A 8 3.95 -4.45 -8.15
CA ILE A 8 3.92 -4.54 -6.67
C ILE A 8 4.65 -3.34 -6.06
N LEU A 9 5.84 -3.00 -6.56
CA LEU A 9 6.62 -1.85 -6.12
C LEU A 9 5.84 -0.55 -6.28
N GLY A 10 5.20 -0.35 -7.44
CA GLY A 10 4.36 0.81 -7.71
C GLY A 10 3.17 0.92 -6.75
N LEU A 11 2.50 -0.20 -6.47
CA LEU A 11 1.40 -0.23 -5.50
C LEU A 11 1.89 0.12 -4.09
N LEU A 12 2.95 -0.55 -3.61
CA LEU A 12 3.51 -0.32 -2.27
C LEU A 12 3.91 1.16 -2.08
N ARG A 13 4.57 1.76 -3.08
CA ARG A 13 4.95 3.18 -3.05
C ARG A 13 3.75 4.12 -3.07
N SER A 14 2.75 3.84 -3.91
CA SER A 14 1.53 4.66 -3.99
C SER A 14 0.76 4.71 -2.67
N TRP A 15 0.95 3.72 -1.79
CA TRP A 15 0.31 3.66 -0.47
C TRP A 15 1.05 4.39 0.65
N ASN A 16 2.30 4.83 0.45
CA ASN A 16 3.06 5.53 1.49
C ASN A 16 2.36 6.79 1.99
N ASP A 17 2.00 7.70 1.07
CA ASP A 17 1.32 8.97 1.41
C ASP A 17 -0.08 8.74 2.02
N PRO A 18 -1.00 7.96 1.40
CA PRO A 18 -2.31 7.73 1.99
C PRO A 18 -2.27 7.06 3.37
N LEU A 19 -1.33 6.13 3.63
CA LEU A 19 -1.19 5.48 4.94
C LEU A 19 -0.69 6.46 6.01
N TYR A 20 0.31 7.29 5.68
CA TYR A 20 0.77 8.34 6.58
C TYR A 20 -0.37 9.29 6.98
N HIS A 21 -1.16 9.73 5.99
CA HIS A 21 -2.29 10.61 6.24
C HIS A 21 -3.43 9.89 6.99
N LEU A 22 -3.71 8.62 6.71
CA LEU A 22 -4.68 7.82 7.47
C LEU A 22 -4.33 7.81 8.96
N VAL A 23 -3.08 7.50 9.30
CA VAL A 23 -2.60 7.47 10.70
C VAL A 23 -2.69 8.85 11.33
N THR A 24 -2.24 9.88 10.63
CA THR A 24 -2.23 11.26 11.14
C THR A 24 -3.64 11.77 11.42
N GLU A 25 -4.57 11.60 10.48
CA GLU A 25 -5.94 12.08 10.61
C GLU A 25 -6.71 11.30 11.68
N VAL A 26 -6.59 9.97 11.74
CA VAL A 26 -7.26 9.14 12.76
C VAL A 26 -6.72 9.46 14.16
N ARG A 27 -5.40 9.69 14.31
CA ARG A 27 -4.80 10.10 15.59
C ARG A 27 -5.32 11.46 16.09
N GLY A 28 -5.69 12.35 15.18
CA GLY A 28 -6.26 13.67 15.49
C GLY A 28 -7.76 13.65 15.85
N MET A 29 -8.47 12.55 15.59
CA MET A 29 -9.91 12.47 15.87
C MET A 29 -10.19 12.28 17.37
N LYS A 30 -11.06 13.13 17.92
CA LYS A 30 -11.59 12.93 19.28
C LYS A 30 -12.45 11.66 19.31
N GLY A 31 -12.08 10.70 20.16
CA GLY A 31 -12.81 9.43 20.28
C GLY A 31 -12.52 8.43 19.17
N ALA A 32 -11.39 8.55 18.46
CA ALA A 32 -10.95 7.55 17.50
C ALA A 32 -10.91 6.15 18.15
N PRO A 33 -11.45 5.11 17.52
CA PRO A 33 -11.36 3.77 18.07
C PRO A 33 -9.90 3.31 18.10
N ASP A 34 -9.38 3.00 19.29
CA ASP A 34 -7.98 2.57 19.49
C ASP A 34 -7.60 1.41 18.55
N ALA A 35 -8.52 0.49 18.31
CA ALA A 35 -8.32 -0.65 17.42
C ALA A 35 -8.11 -0.26 15.95
N ILE A 36 -8.75 0.82 15.47
CA ILE A 36 -8.56 1.31 14.10
C ILE A 36 -7.20 2.00 14.01
N LEU A 37 -6.87 2.85 14.99
CA LEU A 37 -5.60 3.55 15.01
C LEU A 37 -4.42 2.58 15.09
N SER A 38 -4.47 1.59 15.98
CA SER A 38 -3.42 0.58 16.12
C SER A 38 -3.20 -0.20 14.83
N ARG A 39 -4.29 -0.57 14.14
CA ARG A 39 -4.21 -1.30 12.88
C ARG A 39 -3.68 -0.44 11.74
N ALA A 40 -4.03 0.84 11.68
CA ALA A 40 -3.52 1.76 10.69
C ALA A 40 -1.99 1.96 10.83
N ILE A 41 -1.49 2.10 12.07
CA ILE A 41 -0.05 2.20 12.37
C ILE A 41 0.67 0.92 11.93
N GLU A 42 0.15 -0.25 12.30
CA GLU A 42 0.73 -1.54 11.92
C GLU A 42 0.82 -1.68 10.39
N ILE A 43 -0.24 -1.33 9.66
CA ILE A 43 -0.25 -1.41 8.19
C ILE A 43 0.76 -0.44 7.58
N GLU A 44 0.88 0.78 8.11
CA GLU A 44 1.87 1.76 7.65
C GLU A 44 3.30 1.23 7.79
N GLU A 45 3.63 0.63 8.94
CA GLU A 45 4.94 0.05 9.22
C GLU A 45 5.24 -1.17 8.35
N GLU A 46 4.27 -2.09 8.23
CA GLU A 46 4.43 -3.30 7.42
C GLU A 46 4.50 -3.00 5.91
N ASN A 47 3.81 -1.95 5.42
CA ASN A 47 3.96 -1.50 4.03
C ASN A 47 5.40 -1.07 3.73
N LYS A 48 6.04 -0.33 4.65
CA LYS A 48 7.45 0.11 4.51
C LYS A 48 8.40 -1.09 4.49
N ARG A 49 8.24 -2.02 5.45
CA ARG A 49 9.06 -3.25 5.51
C ARG A 49 8.91 -4.11 4.25
N LEU A 50 7.68 -4.24 3.75
CA LEU A 50 7.41 -5.00 2.53
C LEU A 50 7.99 -4.32 1.29
N LEU A 51 7.92 -2.99 1.21
CA LEU A 51 8.54 -2.21 0.14
C LEU A 51 10.06 -2.42 0.11
N GLU A 52 10.74 -2.26 1.26
CA GLU A 52 12.18 -2.49 1.37
C GLU A 52 12.58 -3.91 0.93
N GLY A 53 11.85 -4.92 1.41
CA GLY A 53 12.10 -6.31 1.01
C GLY A 53 11.89 -6.54 -0.49
N MET A 54 10.88 -5.92 -1.08
CA MET A 54 10.60 -6.03 -2.51
C MET A 54 11.67 -5.32 -3.37
N GLU A 55 12.17 -4.16 -2.94
CA GLU A 55 13.26 -3.44 -3.60
C GLU A 55 14.55 -4.27 -3.61
N MET A 56 14.86 -4.93 -2.48
CA MET A 56 16.00 -5.86 -2.39
C MET A 56 15.85 -7.04 -3.37
N ILE A 57 14.69 -7.68 -3.40
CA ILE A 57 14.41 -8.81 -4.32
C ILE A 57 14.51 -8.35 -5.77
N PHE A 58 13.93 -7.19 -6.11
CA PHE A 58 13.96 -6.64 -7.45
C PHE A 58 15.40 -6.41 -7.94
N GLY A 59 16.25 -5.81 -7.11
CA GLY A 59 17.66 -5.57 -7.44
C GLY A 59 18.48 -6.86 -7.61
N GLN A 60 18.10 -7.94 -6.94
CA GLN A 60 18.73 -9.26 -7.10
C GLN A 60 18.27 -9.98 -8.37
N VAL A 61 16.97 -9.93 -8.68
CA VAL A 61 16.40 -10.66 -9.82
C VAL A 61 16.64 -9.95 -11.15
N ILE A 62 16.72 -8.62 -11.15
CA ILE A 62 16.92 -7.82 -12.37
C ILE A 62 18.08 -6.83 -12.17
N PRO A 63 19.34 -7.29 -12.27
CA PRO A 63 20.51 -6.43 -12.11
C PRO A 63 20.54 -5.31 -13.16
N GLY A 64 20.69 -4.07 -12.72
CA GLY A 64 20.81 -2.91 -13.60
C GLY A 64 19.49 -2.34 -14.14
N ALA A 65 18.34 -2.89 -13.73
CA ALA A 65 17.05 -2.25 -14.00
C ALA A 65 16.96 -0.92 -13.24
N LYS A 66 16.60 0.14 -13.96
CA LYS A 66 16.15 1.38 -13.34
C LYS A 66 14.66 1.22 -13.08
N GLU A 67 14.22 1.41 -11.84
CA GLU A 67 12.80 1.55 -11.56
C GLU A 67 12.30 2.83 -12.21
N THR A 68 11.57 2.67 -13.31
CA THR A 68 11.19 3.77 -14.19
C THR A 68 9.69 3.98 -14.27
N GLU A 69 8.88 3.11 -13.67
CA GLU A 69 7.42 3.23 -13.74
C GLU A 69 6.92 4.26 -12.71
N PRO A 70 6.35 5.39 -13.16
CA PRO A 70 5.70 6.33 -12.26
C PRO A 70 4.50 5.65 -11.60
N TYR A 71 4.41 5.73 -10.28
CA TYR A 71 3.24 5.25 -9.55
C TYR A 71 2.19 6.36 -9.43
N PRO A 72 0.90 6.01 -9.35
CA PRO A 72 -0.16 7.00 -9.21
C PRO A 72 0.02 7.79 -7.92
N VAL A 73 -0.09 9.11 -8.03
CA VAL A 73 -0.04 10.03 -6.87
C VAL A 73 -1.43 10.12 -6.25
N TRP A 74 -1.50 9.96 -4.93
CA TRP A 74 -2.75 10.16 -4.19
C TRP A 74 -2.91 11.62 -3.77
N SER A 75 -4.07 12.20 -4.09
CA SER A 75 -4.41 13.60 -3.78
C SER A 75 -5.68 13.74 -2.93
N GLY A 76 -6.04 12.68 -2.19
CA GLY A 76 -7.29 12.58 -1.45
C GLY A 76 -7.32 13.29 -0.09
N LEU A 77 -6.24 13.94 0.35
CA LEU A 77 -6.14 14.58 1.66
C LEU A 77 -7.24 15.62 1.93
N PRO A 78 -7.60 16.53 1.00
CA PRO A 78 -8.66 17.50 1.24
C PRO A 78 -10.00 16.85 1.60
N SER A 79 -10.30 15.68 1.03
CA SER A 79 -11.52 14.92 1.33
C SER A 79 -11.51 14.29 2.72
N LEU A 80 -10.33 14.00 3.30
CA LEU A 80 -10.21 13.50 4.67
C LEU A 80 -10.35 14.63 5.71
N GLN A 81 -10.01 15.87 5.32
CA GLN A 81 -9.98 17.05 6.19
C GLN A 81 -11.22 17.95 6.07
N THR A 82 -12.19 17.57 5.23
CA THR A 82 -13.44 18.32 5.06
C THR A 82 -14.23 18.40 6.37
N LYS A 83 -14.96 19.52 6.55
CA LYS A 83 -15.84 19.73 7.71
C LYS A 83 -17.18 19.03 7.58
N ASP A 84 -17.57 18.65 6.36
CA ASP A 84 -18.75 17.86 6.10
C ASP A 84 -18.52 16.43 6.59
N GLU A 85 -19.27 16.03 7.62
CA GLU A 85 -19.05 14.76 8.31
C GLU A 85 -19.37 13.54 7.42
N GLU A 86 -20.45 13.61 6.62
CA GLU A 86 -20.84 12.53 5.71
C GLU A 86 -19.83 12.36 4.58
N ALA A 87 -19.38 13.48 3.98
CA ALA A 87 -18.35 13.46 2.96
C ALA A 87 -17.02 12.91 3.51
N ARG A 88 -16.66 13.29 4.75
CA ARG A 88 -15.45 12.80 5.43
C ARG A 88 -15.52 11.30 5.69
N TYR A 89 -16.65 10.78 6.21
CA TYR A 89 -16.82 9.34 6.42
C TYR A 89 -16.76 8.56 5.10
N SER A 90 -17.38 9.08 4.04
CA SER A 90 -17.31 8.49 2.70
C SER A 90 -15.86 8.44 2.18
N ALA A 91 -15.08 9.49 2.41
CA ALA A 91 -13.67 9.53 2.04
C ALA A 91 -12.83 8.47 2.77
N PHE A 92 -13.00 8.33 4.10
CA PHE A 92 -12.35 7.25 4.86
C PHE A 92 -12.78 5.86 4.41
N TYR A 93 -14.08 5.65 4.16
CA TYR A 93 -14.60 4.39 3.65
C TYR A 93 -13.94 4.01 2.32
N ASN A 94 -13.88 4.95 1.37
CA ASN A 94 -13.25 4.72 0.07
C ASN A 94 -11.75 4.42 0.21
N LEU A 95 -11.04 5.14 1.07
CA LEU A 95 -9.63 4.90 1.35
C LEU A 95 -9.38 3.48 1.87
N LEU A 96 -10.13 3.07 2.91
CA LEU A 96 -10.01 1.73 3.50
C LEU A 96 -10.45 0.62 2.54
N HIS A 97 -11.47 0.87 1.73
CA HIS A 97 -11.91 -0.05 0.69
C HIS A 97 -10.82 -0.29 -0.36
N CYS A 98 -10.20 0.78 -0.85
CA CYS A 98 -9.08 0.71 -1.78
C CYS A 98 -7.88 0.01 -1.16
N LEU A 99 -7.56 0.31 0.10
CA LEU A 99 -6.46 -0.34 0.84
C LEU A 99 -6.66 -1.85 0.86
N ARG A 100 -7.85 -2.31 1.30
CA ARG A 100 -8.18 -3.74 1.32
C ARG A 100 -8.02 -4.38 -0.06
N ARG A 101 -8.51 -3.72 -1.12
CA ARG A 101 -8.45 -4.23 -2.50
C ARG A 101 -7.01 -4.38 -2.97
N ASP A 102 -6.20 -3.34 -2.79
CA ASP A 102 -4.86 -3.32 -3.35
C ASP A 102 -3.87 -4.12 -2.49
N SER A 103 -4.06 -4.22 -1.16
CA SER A 103 -3.35 -5.21 -0.32
C SER A 103 -3.63 -6.64 -0.76
N SER A 104 -4.88 -6.97 -1.10
CA SER A 104 -5.24 -8.30 -1.61
C SER A 104 -4.58 -8.59 -2.96
N LYS A 105 -4.44 -7.59 -3.84
CA LYS A 105 -3.69 -7.73 -5.09
C LYS A 105 -2.20 -7.95 -4.84
N ILE A 106 -1.58 -7.17 -3.95
CA ILE A 106 -0.16 -7.30 -3.60
C ILE A 106 0.12 -8.73 -3.11
N ASP A 107 -0.66 -9.23 -2.16
CA ASP A 107 -0.53 -10.60 -1.63
C ASP A 107 -0.66 -11.66 -2.74
N THR A 108 -1.67 -11.52 -3.60
CA THR A 108 -1.88 -12.43 -4.74
C THR A 108 -0.69 -12.41 -5.70
N TYR A 109 -0.20 -11.22 -6.04
CA TYR A 109 0.93 -11.05 -6.96
C TYR A 109 2.24 -11.58 -6.38
N LEU A 110 2.48 -11.39 -5.08
CA LEU A 110 3.63 -11.96 -4.39
C LEU A 110 3.61 -13.48 -4.41
N LYS A 111 2.46 -14.10 -4.13
CA LYS A 111 2.30 -15.56 -4.22
C LYS A 111 2.57 -16.08 -5.64
N LEU A 112 2.06 -15.39 -6.66
CA LEU A 112 2.32 -15.73 -8.06
C LEU A 112 3.79 -15.58 -8.44
N LEU A 113 4.47 -14.53 -7.97
CA LEU A 113 5.89 -14.33 -8.19
C LEU A 113 6.73 -15.42 -7.53
N ASN A 114 6.44 -15.71 -6.26
CA ASN A 114 7.12 -16.78 -5.53
C ASN A 114 7.00 -18.11 -6.28
N CYS A 115 5.80 -18.42 -6.76
CA CYS A 115 5.57 -19.64 -7.53
C CYS A 115 6.36 -19.70 -8.84
N ARG A 116 6.43 -18.57 -9.56
CA ARG A 116 7.14 -18.47 -10.84
C ARG A 116 8.65 -18.50 -10.68
N ILE A 117 9.19 -17.78 -9.69
CA ILE A 117 10.63 -17.57 -9.53
C ILE A 117 11.28 -18.75 -8.80
N ILE A 118 10.66 -19.24 -7.73
CA ILE A 118 11.26 -20.27 -6.87
C ILE A 118 10.90 -21.68 -7.34
N TYR A 119 9.66 -21.90 -7.75
CA TYR A 119 9.12 -23.24 -8.03
C TYR A 119 8.91 -23.53 -9.52
N ASN A 120 9.25 -22.60 -10.42
CA ASN A 120 9.01 -22.72 -11.86
C ASN A 120 7.56 -23.12 -12.20
N ASN A 121 6.60 -22.51 -11.52
CA ASN A 121 5.15 -22.78 -11.59
C ASN A 121 4.66 -24.13 -11.03
N ASN A 122 5.51 -24.90 -10.33
CA ASN A 122 5.12 -26.14 -9.66
C ASN A 122 4.81 -25.89 -8.18
N CYS A 123 3.72 -25.16 -7.94
CA CYS A 123 3.11 -24.95 -6.63
C CYS A 123 1.75 -25.67 -6.61
#